data_AF-K1TAU0-F1
#
_entry.id   AF-K1TAU0-F1
#
_cell.length_a   1.000
_cell.length_b   1.000
_cell.length_c   1.000
_cell.angle_alpha   90.00
_cell.angle_beta   90.00
_cell.angle_gamma   90.00
#
_symmetry.space_group_name_H-M   'P 1'
#
loop_
_entity.id
_entity.type
_entity.pdbx_description
1 polymer ?
#
loop_
_entity_poly.entity_id
_entity_poly.type
_entity_poly.pdbx_seq_one_letter_code
_entity_poly.pdbx_strand_id
1 'polypeptide(L)' 'MIKVIGVRFRQAGKIYNFSPADFQVKVGDHVIVETARGIEYGS' A
#
# COMPACT_ATOMS: atom_id res chain seq x y z
N MET A 1 0.31 -18.37 -5.71
CA MET A 1 0.92 -17.20 -6.37
C MET A 1 0.91 -16.06 -5.37
N ILE A 2 2.05 -15.44 -5.07
CA ILE A 2 2.12 -14.36 -4.06
C ILE A 2 1.70 -13.06 -4.75
N LYS A 3 0.64 -12.42 -4.27
CA LYS A 3 0.19 -11.12 -4.77
C LYS A 3 0.95 -10.03 -4.03
N VAL A 4 1.44 -9.03 -4.75
CA VAL A 4 2.14 -7.88 -4.19
C VAL A 4 1.48 -6.63 -4.72
N ILE A 5 1.22 -5.66 -3.85
CA ILE A 5 0.71 -4.34 -4.22
C ILE A 5 1.77 -3.28 -3.92
N GLY A 6 1.83 -2.27 -4.79
CA GLY A 6 2.62 -1.07 -4.56
C GLY A 6 1.70 0.03 -4.01
N VAL A 7 2.10 0.65 -2.90
CA VAL A 7 1.36 1.76 -2.28
C VAL A 7 2.25 3.00 -2.27
N ARG A 8 1.69 4.14 -2.67
CA ARG A 8 2.37 5.43 -2.64
C ARG A 8 1.68 6.36 -1.64
N PHE A 9 2.44 6.80 -0.63
CA PHE A 9 1.93 7.67 0.43
C PHE A 9 1.91 9.16 0.09
N ARG A 10 2.76 9.59 -0.85
CA ARG A 10 2.90 11.00 -1.25
C ARG A 10 2.98 11.11 -2.77
N GLN A 11 2.46 12.20 -3.34
CA GLN A 11 2.39 12.39 -4.80
C GLN A 11 3.76 12.25 -5.51
N ALA A 12 4.85 12.72 -4.88
CA ALA A 12 6.23 12.56 -5.36
C ALA A 12 7.06 11.54 -4.53
N GLY A 13 6.39 10.63 -3.83
CA GLY A 13 7.01 9.66 -2.92
C GLY A 13 7.43 8.36 -3.58
N LYS A 14 8.24 7.57 -2.86
CA LYS A 14 8.60 6.20 -3.23
C LYS A 14 7.38 5.28 -3.11
N ILE A 15 7.27 4.29 -3.99
CA ILE A 15 6.30 3.21 -3.89
C ILE A 15 6.87 2.12 -2.99
N TYR A 16 6.08 1.70 -2.01
CA TYR A 16 6.42 0.62 -1.08
C TYR A 16 5.60 -0.62 -1.39
N ASN A 17 6.21 -1.78 -1.28
CA ASN A 17 5.57 -3.05 -1.63
C ASN A 17 4.98 -3.70 -0.38
N PHE A 18 3.74 -4.14 -0.48
CA PHE A 18 3.01 -4.81 0.60
C PHE A 18 2.35 -6.10 0.11
N SER A 19 2.19 -7.05 1.03
CA SER A 19 1.31 -8.19 0.82
C SER A 19 -0.13 -7.75 1.12
N PRO A 20 -1.08 -7.89 0.18
CA PRO A 20 -2.47 -7.55 0.42
C PRO A 20 -3.20 -8.62 1.26
N ALA A 21 -2.53 -9.70 1.66
CA ALA A 21 -3.16 -10.84 2.34
C ALA A 21 -4.45 -11.27 1.60
N ASP A 22 -5.60 -11.25 2.29
CA ASP A 22 -6.91 -11.60 1.74
C ASP A 22 -7.69 -10.39 1.18
N PHE A 23 -7.12 -9.19 1.22
CA PHE A 23 -7.77 -7.99 0.71
C PHE A 23 -7.73 -7.92 -0.82
N GLN A 24 -8.89 -7.68 -1.43
CA GLN A 24 -8.99 -7.44 -2.87
C GLN A 24 -8.79 -5.95 -3.21
N VAL A 25 -7.54 -5.51 -3.18
CA VAL A 25 -7.15 -4.14 -3.55
C VAL A 25 -6.94 -4.01 -5.06
N LYS A 26 -7.43 -2.91 -5.65
CA LYS A 26 -7.24 -2.51 -7.05
C LYS A 26 -6.41 -1.23 -7.14
N VAL A 27 -5.86 -0.96 -8.33
CA VAL A 27 -5.09 0.27 -8.58
C VAL A 27 -6.01 1.48 -8.41
N GLY A 28 -5.57 2.44 -7.60
CA GLY A 28 -6.34 3.64 -7.27
C GLY A 28 -7.21 3.52 -6.02
N ASP A 29 -7.36 2.33 -5.45
CA ASP A 29 -8.00 2.18 -4.15
C ASP A 29 -7.13 2.83 -3.08
N HIS A 30 -7.78 3.55 -2.17
CA HIS A 30 -7.11 4.14 -1.02
C HIS A 30 -6.89 3.09 0.06
N VAL A 31 -5.69 3.09 0.64
CA VAL A 31 -5.30 2.12 1.65
C VAL A 31 -4.66 2.81 2.85
N ILE A 32 -4.86 2.21 4.02
CA ILE A 32 -4.16 2.54 5.24
C ILE A 32 -3.28 1.34 5.58
N VAL A 33 -1.99 1.58 5.78
CA VAL A 33 -1.03 0.52 6.09
C VAL A 33 -0.18 0.92 7.30
N GLU A 34 0.09 -0.05 8.16
CA GLU A 34 0.98 0.12 9.30
C GLU A 34 2.43 -0.12 8.86
N THR A 35 3.26 0.91 9.02
CA THR A 35 4.70 0.85 8.75
C THR A 35 5.48 0.93 10.07
N ALA A 36 6.80 0.73 10.00
CA ALA A 36 7.67 0.88 11.17
C ALA A 36 7.67 2.29 11.79
N ARG A 37 7.15 3.30 11.07
CA ARG A 37 7.02 4.68 11.56
C ARG A 37 5.60 5.03 12.04
N GLY A 38 4.68 4.07 11.97
CA GLY A 38 3.28 4.24 12.32
C GLY A 38 2.35 4.00 11.13
N ILE A 39 1.10 4.39 11.30
CA ILE A 39 0.03 4.20 10.32
C ILE A 39 0.13 5.28 9.24
N GLU A 40 0.14 4.88 7.97
CA GLU A 40 0.21 5.77 6.82
C GLU A 40 -0.94 5.52 5.83
N TYR A 41 -1.37 6.58 5.14
CA TYR A 41 -2.42 6.56 4.12
C TYR A 41 -1.82 6.77 2.73
N GLY A 42 -2.25 5.97 1.75
CA GLY A 42 -1.78 6.07 0.37
C GLY A 42 -2.78 5.51 -0.64
N SER A 43 -2.34 5.43 -1.90
CA SER A 43 -3.05 4.79 -3.02
C SER A 43 -2.10 4.22 -4.06
#